data_AF-A0A553WAS5-F1
#
_entry.id   AF-A0A553WAS5-F1
#
_cell.length_a   1.000
_cell.length_b   1.000
_cell.length_c   1.000
_cell.angle_alpha   90.00
_cell.angle_beta   90.00
_cell.angle_gamma   90.00
#
_symmetry.space_group_name_H-M   'P 1'
#
loop_
_entity.id
_entity.type
_entity.pdbx_description
1 polymer ?
#
loop_
_entity_poly.entity_id
_entity_poly.type
_entity_poly.pdbx_seq_one_letter_code
_entity_poly.pdbx_strand_id
1 'polypeptide(L)'
;MRTDDDSLLQSLYEGMFEAPLWRGFLNKLLAKTGADTVKLLFQPSDEERIIELSAGDAAVLDETMLPEGGRRIGDSIAFRAMRPNRVYAENELLDLSDTKQRDVFSNAEKFKQLRAIRVTEPGGLDLWLLCSGGRNIGSATSALLTALAPHLQIALRSHAALERERFRSTITGQAFDRLKMGWLSLDAGCHIIDATDNLDQLFQWGSVLRRGRYDRLVPASPSIDRALTSLVKSFAVNRDARPQAFNLSKDPWVEMLVTPHQSLTFAGSRMPVAIVYISGDRRSQADRCDQLVDLFGLLPSEARLAWMLAHTTSISEAADALGLTVETARNYSKKIYAKTGARGHAELVRIILTSVLAIS
;
A
#
# COMPACT_ATOMS: atom_id res chain seq x y z
N MET A 1 -7.22 0.09 -41.22
CA MET A 1 -6.09 -0.09 -40.30
C MET A 1 -5.51 -1.46 -40.57
N ARG A 2 -4.18 -1.62 -40.71
CA ARG A 2 -3.57 -2.92 -41.02
C ARG A 2 -3.60 -3.78 -39.74
N THR A 3 -3.82 -5.09 -39.87
CA THR A 3 -3.88 -6.07 -38.77
C THR A 3 -2.69 -6.03 -37.82
N ASP A 4 -1.51 -5.60 -38.30
CA ASP A 4 -0.30 -5.42 -37.48
C ASP A 4 -0.37 -4.22 -36.53
N ASP A 5 -1.22 -3.23 -36.77
CA ASP A 5 -1.44 -2.08 -35.87
C ASP A 5 -2.28 -2.48 -34.66
N ASP A 6 -3.33 -3.29 -34.87
CA ASP A 6 -4.22 -3.76 -33.81
C ASP A 6 -3.49 -4.65 -32.80
N SER A 7 -2.60 -5.54 -33.28
CA SER A 7 -1.83 -6.42 -32.40
C SER A 7 -0.82 -5.68 -31.51
N LEU A 8 -0.34 -4.50 -31.96
CA LEU A 8 0.56 -3.64 -31.20
C LEU A 8 -0.21 -2.85 -30.14
N LEU A 9 -1.37 -2.30 -30.49
CA LEU A 9 -2.26 -1.61 -29.55
C LEU A 9 -2.77 -2.56 -28.46
N GLN A 10 -3.15 -3.78 -28.83
CA GLN A 10 -3.54 -4.80 -27.85
C GLN A 10 -2.41 -5.06 -26.84
N SER A 11 -1.16 -5.25 -27.30
CA SER A 11 -0.03 -5.44 -26.39
C SER A 11 0.29 -4.23 -25.53
N LEU A 12 -0.02 -3.01 -25.99
CA LEU A 12 0.13 -1.81 -25.18
C LEU A 12 -0.86 -1.80 -24.01
N TYR A 13 -2.10 -2.22 -24.25
CA TYR A 13 -3.12 -2.27 -23.22
C TYR A 13 -2.97 -3.47 -22.28
N GLU A 14 -2.60 -4.65 -22.78
CA GLU A 14 -2.33 -5.82 -21.94
C GLU A 14 -1.04 -5.66 -21.13
N GLY A 15 -0.05 -4.93 -21.68
CA GLY A 15 1.26 -4.73 -21.09
C GLY A 15 1.25 -4.08 -19.71
N MET A 16 0.19 -3.35 -19.34
CA MET A 16 0.04 -2.78 -17.98
C MET A 16 -0.15 -3.84 -16.89
N PHE A 17 -0.42 -5.10 -17.27
CA PHE A 17 -0.58 -6.24 -16.37
C PHE A 17 0.58 -7.25 -16.45
N GLU A 18 1.59 -6.98 -17.29
CA GLU A 18 2.74 -7.87 -17.45
C GLU A 18 3.79 -7.66 -16.34
N ALA A 19 4.58 -8.70 -16.07
CA ALA A 19 5.78 -8.64 -15.24
C ALA A 19 6.99 -9.16 -16.05
N PRO A 20 7.92 -8.29 -16.50
CA PRO A 20 7.94 -6.83 -16.37
C PRO A 20 6.91 -6.12 -17.27
N LEU A 21 6.48 -4.91 -16.86
CA LEU A 21 5.48 -4.11 -17.56
C LEU A 21 5.85 -3.89 -19.04
N TRP A 22 4.84 -3.88 -19.91
CA TRP A 22 4.93 -3.55 -21.34
C TRP A 22 6.00 -4.31 -22.14
N ARG A 23 6.49 -5.46 -21.66
CA ARG A 23 7.52 -6.25 -22.35
C ARG A 23 7.05 -6.71 -23.72
N GLY A 24 5.82 -7.22 -23.82
CA GLY A 24 5.20 -7.64 -25.08
C GLY A 24 5.10 -6.50 -26.09
N PHE A 25 4.66 -5.32 -25.61
CA PHE A 25 4.59 -4.10 -26.41
C PHE A 25 5.96 -3.65 -26.93
N LEU A 26 6.97 -3.57 -26.06
CA LEU A 26 8.31 -3.12 -26.44
C LEU A 26 8.95 -4.04 -27.49
N ASN A 27 8.80 -5.36 -27.35
CA ASN A 27 9.31 -6.32 -28.33
C ASN A 27 8.61 -6.19 -29.69
N LYS A 28 7.29 -6.01 -29.71
CA LYS A 28 6.54 -5.80 -30.95
C LYS A 28 6.90 -4.46 -31.60
N LEU A 29 7.09 -3.41 -30.80
CA LEU A 29 7.49 -2.10 -31.29
C LEU A 29 8.91 -2.14 -31.88
N LEU A 30 9.84 -2.83 -31.23
CA LEU A 30 11.21 -3.07 -31.73
C LEU A 30 11.16 -3.75 -33.11
N ALA A 31 10.44 -4.86 -33.23
CA ALA A 31 10.29 -5.59 -34.48
C ALA A 31 9.66 -4.75 -35.60
N LYS A 32 8.65 -3.93 -35.26
CA LYS A 32 7.92 -3.11 -36.22
C LYS A 32 8.70 -1.89 -36.70
N THR A 33 9.47 -1.27 -35.83
CA THR A 33 10.28 -0.09 -36.16
C THR A 33 11.60 -0.47 -36.81
N GLY A 34 12.05 -1.71 -36.66
CA GLY A 34 13.41 -2.11 -37.04
C GLY A 34 14.48 -1.36 -36.23
N ALA A 35 14.12 -0.86 -35.05
CA ALA A 35 15.04 -0.25 -34.11
C ALA A 35 16.00 -1.30 -33.55
N ASP A 36 17.20 -0.88 -33.19
CA ASP A 36 18.13 -1.74 -32.47
C ASP A 36 17.77 -1.80 -30.98
N THR A 37 17.18 -0.72 -30.47
CA THR A 37 16.74 -0.57 -29.09
C THR A 37 15.46 0.27 -29.02
N VAL A 38 14.51 -0.17 -28.18
CA VAL A 38 13.35 0.63 -27.78
C VAL A 38 13.38 0.79 -26.27
N LYS A 39 13.14 2.00 -25.78
CA LYS A 39 13.07 2.31 -24.35
C LYS A 39 11.77 3.03 -24.02
N LEU A 40 11.14 2.65 -22.92
CA LEU A 40 10.01 3.34 -22.33
C LEU A 40 10.41 3.75 -20.91
N LEU A 41 10.37 5.05 -20.65
CA LEU A 41 10.64 5.63 -19.35
C LEU A 41 9.38 6.29 -18.84
N PHE A 42 9.09 6.14 -17.55
CA PHE A 42 8.05 6.91 -16.90
C PHE A 42 8.44 7.12 -15.43
N GLN A 43 7.98 8.23 -14.88
CA GLN A 43 8.20 8.55 -13.47
C GLN A 43 6.86 8.42 -12.72
N PRO A 44 6.72 7.46 -11.80
CA PRO A 44 5.56 7.41 -10.90
C PRO A 44 5.45 8.70 -10.09
N SER A 45 4.22 9.12 -9.76
CA SER A 45 3.96 10.39 -9.06
C SER A 45 4.48 10.43 -7.61
N ASP A 46 4.89 9.28 -7.06
CA ASP A 46 5.32 9.09 -5.67
C ASP A 46 6.80 8.69 -5.53
N GLU A 47 7.52 8.53 -6.65
CA GLU A 47 8.93 8.13 -6.65
C GLU A 47 9.84 9.19 -7.27
N GLU A 48 10.98 9.45 -6.63
CA GLU A 48 12.08 10.23 -7.25
C GLU A 48 12.79 9.45 -8.37
N ARG A 49 12.48 8.15 -8.53
CA ARG A 49 13.16 7.25 -9.47
C ARG A 49 12.33 7.07 -10.74
N ILE A 50 13.04 7.13 -11.87
CA ILE A 50 12.47 6.86 -13.19
C ILE A 50 12.58 5.36 -13.46
N ILE A 51 11.45 4.75 -13.83
CA ILE A 51 11.38 3.37 -14.27
C ILE A 51 11.77 3.35 -15.74
N GLU A 52 12.77 2.53 -16.08
CA GLU A 52 13.25 2.34 -17.45
C GLU A 52 12.99 0.89 -17.87
N LEU A 53 12.23 0.73 -18.95
CA LEU A 53 11.92 -0.54 -19.57
C LEU A 53 12.51 -0.54 -20.98
N SER A 54 13.13 -1.65 -21.39
CA SER A 54 13.82 -1.71 -22.69
C SER A 54 13.62 -3.05 -23.41
N ALA A 55 13.75 -3.00 -24.73
CA ALA A 55 13.85 -4.16 -25.61
C ALA A 55 14.94 -3.93 -26.66
N GLY A 56 15.62 -5.00 -27.07
CA GLY A 56 16.72 -4.96 -28.05
C GLY A 56 18.11 -4.98 -27.43
N ASP A 57 19.12 -4.60 -28.21
CA ASP A 57 20.51 -4.61 -27.76
C ASP A 57 20.75 -3.43 -26.80
N ALA A 58 20.79 -3.73 -25.51
CA ALA A 58 20.91 -2.76 -24.43
C ALA A 58 22.31 -2.10 -24.36
N ALA A 59 23.29 -2.60 -25.11
CA ALA A 59 24.69 -2.17 -25.07
C ALA A 59 24.94 -0.71 -25.51
N VAL A 60 23.94 -0.02 -26.07
CA VAL A 60 24.12 1.33 -26.63
C VAL A 60 24.33 2.40 -25.56
N LEU A 61 23.95 2.15 -24.30
CA LEU A 61 24.08 3.12 -23.22
C LEU A 61 24.41 2.38 -21.92
N ASP A 62 25.59 1.78 -21.89
CA ASP A 62 26.15 1.10 -20.72
C ASP A 62 26.24 2.06 -19.52
N GLU A 63 25.99 1.57 -18.31
CA GLU A 63 26.03 2.34 -17.06
C GLU A 63 27.39 3.04 -16.87
N THR A 64 28.43 2.53 -17.52
CA THR A 64 29.81 3.06 -17.53
C THR A 64 29.98 4.35 -18.34
N MET A 65 29.01 4.75 -19.17
CA MET A 65 29.04 6.02 -19.93
C MET A 65 28.43 7.20 -19.15
N LEU A 66 27.91 6.95 -17.94
CA LEU A 66 27.38 7.97 -17.05
C LEU A 66 28.47 8.41 -16.06
N PRO A 67 28.69 9.72 -15.84
CA PRO A 67 29.69 10.19 -14.88
C PRO A 67 29.40 9.66 -13.48
N GLU A 68 30.45 9.42 -12.67
CA GLU A 68 30.36 8.92 -11.29
C GLU A 68 29.24 9.65 -10.52
N GLY A 69 28.22 8.90 -10.09
CA GLY A 69 26.94 9.45 -9.61
C GLY A 69 25.77 9.41 -10.62
N GLY A 70 25.86 8.51 -11.61
CA GLY A 70 25.03 8.40 -12.81
C GLY A 70 23.54 8.73 -12.67
N ARG A 71 23.18 9.93 -13.13
CA ARG A 71 21.80 10.33 -13.42
C ARG A 71 21.26 9.47 -14.57
N ARG A 72 20.10 8.84 -14.38
CA ARG A 72 19.46 8.00 -15.42
C ARG A 72 19.05 8.86 -16.61
N ILE A 73 18.81 8.25 -17.78
CA ILE A 73 18.46 8.98 -19.02
C ILE A 73 17.29 9.96 -18.79
N GLY A 74 16.28 9.57 -18.01
CA GLY A 74 15.14 10.45 -17.70
C GLY A 74 15.43 11.63 -16.75
N ASP A 75 16.59 11.66 -16.10
CA ASP A 75 17.06 12.80 -15.31
C ASP A 75 17.69 13.89 -16.18
N SER A 76 17.89 13.63 -17.49
CA SER A 76 18.36 14.65 -18.42
C SER A 76 17.26 15.70 -18.65
N ILE A 77 17.61 16.96 -18.38
CA ILE A 77 16.73 18.14 -18.55
C ILE A 77 16.11 18.18 -19.96
N ALA A 78 16.82 17.67 -20.97
CA ALA A 78 16.35 17.62 -22.35
C ALA A 78 15.00 16.89 -22.51
N PHE A 79 14.80 15.77 -21.81
CA PHE A 79 13.53 15.02 -21.87
C PHE A 79 12.38 15.75 -21.18
N ARG A 80 12.66 16.47 -20.09
CA ARG A 80 11.68 17.32 -19.39
C ARG A 80 11.30 18.56 -20.22
N ALA A 81 12.18 19.03 -21.10
CA ALA A 81 11.94 20.16 -21.99
C ALA A 81 11.14 19.77 -23.26
N MET A 82 10.99 18.49 -23.57
CA MET A 82 10.19 18.03 -24.71
C MET A 82 8.73 18.47 -24.55
N ARG A 83 8.12 18.95 -25.65
CA ARG A 83 6.68 19.23 -25.70
C ARG A 83 5.91 17.90 -25.77
N PRO A 84 4.82 17.72 -24.99
CA PRO A 84 4.00 16.52 -25.07
C PRO A 84 3.44 16.30 -26.48
N ASN A 85 3.33 15.03 -26.86
CA ASN A 85 2.80 14.53 -28.14
C ASN A 85 3.54 15.02 -29.40
N ARG A 86 4.73 15.62 -29.25
CA ARG A 86 5.65 15.92 -30.35
C ARG A 86 6.77 14.90 -30.38
N VAL A 87 7.03 14.35 -31.57
CA VAL A 87 8.21 13.51 -31.83
C VAL A 87 9.41 14.41 -32.06
N TYR A 88 10.53 14.08 -31.42
CA TYR A 88 11.82 14.73 -31.58
C TYR A 88 12.82 13.77 -32.22
N ALA A 89 13.63 14.30 -33.12
CA ALA A 89 14.84 13.64 -33.61
C ALA A 89 16.03 13.92 -32.69
N GLU A 90 17.10 13.15 -32.87
CA GLU A 90 18.35 13.26 -32.08
C GLU A 90 18.91 14.68 -32.02
N ASN A 91 19.03 15.36 -33.17
CA ASN A 91 19.53 16.74 -33.25
C ASN A 91 18.64 17.73 -32.49
N GLU A 92 17.32 17.58 -32.55
CA GLU A 92 16.40 18.45 -31.81
C GLU A 92 16.49 18.23 -30.29
N LEU A 93 16.87 17.03 -29.83
CA LEU A 93 17.11 16.75 -28.41
C LEU A 93 18.45 17.32 -27.92
N LEU A 94 19.48 17.31 -28.78
CA LEU A 94 20.77 17.95 -28.51
C LEU A 94 20.63 19.47 -28.33
N ASP A 95 19.72 20.10 -29.07
CA ASP A 95 19.41 21.52 -28.94
C ASP A 95 18.73 21.87 -27.61
N LEU A 96 17.98 20.91 -27.03
CA LEU A 96 17.36 21.04 -25.71
C LEU A 96 18.32 20.73 -24.55
N SER A 97 19.52 20.22 -24.85
CA SER A 97 20.52 19.77 -23.87
C SER A 97 21.54 20.87 -23.57
N ASP A 98 21.95 20.98 -22.30
CA ASP A 98 23.01 21.92 -21.88
C ASP A 98 24.41 21.42 -22.30
N THR A 99 25.42 22.29 -22.25
CA THR A 99 26.77 22.03 -22.80
C THR A 99 27.42 20.77 -22.23
N LYS A 100 27.23 20.47 -20.93
CA LYS A 100 27.72 19.23 -20.28
C LYS A 100 26.97 17.95 -20.70
N GLN A 101 25.73 18.08 -21.16
CA GLN A 101 24.89 16.96 -21.63
C GLN A 101 25.16 16.68 -23.11
N ARG A 102 25.51 17.70 -23.89
CA ARG A 102 25.98 17.53 -25.27
C ARG A 102 27.18 16.60 -25.36
N ASP A 103 28.10 16.65 -24.40
CA ASP A 103 29.26 15.75 -24.33
C ASP A 103 28.87 14.27 -24.08
N VAL A 104 27.78 14.03 -23.34
CA VAL A 104 27.27 12.66 -23.09
C VAL A 104 26.61 12.10 -24.35
N PHE A 105 25.83 12.92 -25.05
CA PHE A 105 25.23 12.52 -26.33
C PHE A 105 26.24 12.48 -27.48
N SER A 106 27.29 13.30 -27.46
CA SER A 106 28.31 13.36 -28.51
C SER A 106 29.38 12.28 -28.36
N ASN A 107 29.78 11.89 -27.14
CA ASN A 107 30.71 10.78 -26.90
C ASN A 107 30.09 9.39 -27.14
N ALA A 108 28.78 9.29 -27.36
CA ALA A 108 28.12 8.11 -27.89
C ALA A 108 28.38 7.92 -29.40
N GLU A 109 29.61 8.22 -29.85
CA GLU A 109 30.07 8.11 -31.23
C GLU A 109 29.99 6.65 -31.70
N LYS A 110 28.86 6.29 -32.33
CA LYS A 110 28.72 5.45 -33.55
C LYS A 110 27.23 5.24 -33.87
N PHE A 111 26.62 6.33 -34.33
CA PHE A 111 25.34 6.42 -35.06
C PHE A 111 24.26 5.38 -34.77
N LYS A 112 23.34 5.76 -33.89
CA LYS A 112 21.95 5.27 -33.92
C LYS A 112 21.01 6.47 -33.98
N GLN A 113 20.34 6.66 -35.12
CA GLN A 113 19.26 7.64 -35.24
C GLN A 113 18.23 7.41 -34.13
N LEU A 114 17.85 8.49 -33.46
CA LEU A 114 16.89 8.47 -32.35
C LEU A 114 15.57 9.13 -32.76
N ARG A 115 14.46 8.54 -32.35
CA ARG A 115 13.16 9.21 -32.23
C ARG A 115 12.64 9.06 -30.83
N ALA A 116 12.23 10.17 -30.24
CA ALA A 116 11.62 10.20 -28.92
C ALA A 116 10.29 10.94 -28.96
N ILE A 117 9.32 10.47 -28.20
CA ILE A 117 8.09 11.20 -27.92
C ILE A 117 7.88 11.25 -26.41
N ARG A 118 7.49 12.42 -25.91
CA ARG A 118 6.97 12.59 -24.55
C ARG A 118 5.46 12.58 -24.61
N VAL A 119 4.85 11.85 -23.71
CA VAL A 119 3.42 11.78 -23.53
C VAL A 119 3.12 12.16 -22.09
N THR A 120 2.21 13.12 -21.90
CA THR A 120 1.76 13.53 -20.57
C THR A 120 0.29 13.18 -20.43
N GLU A 121 -0.05 12.53 -19.32
CA GLU A 121 -1.41 12.22 -18.93
C GLU A 121 -2.02 13.38 -18.11
N PRO A 122 -3.35 13.61 -18.14
CA PRO A 122 -3.99 14.70 -17.40
C PRO A 122 -3.64 14.83 -15.91
N GLY A 123 -3.25 13.75 -15.24
CA GLY A 123 -2.77 13.73 -13.85
C GLY A 123 -1.32 14.19 -13.66
N GLY A 124 -0.63 14.58 -14.73
CA GLY A 124 0.74 15.12 -14.69
C GLY A 124 1.86 14.10 -14.81
N LEU A 125 1.52 12.82 -15.05
CA LEU A 125 2.51 11.77 -15.27
C LEU A 125 3.08 11.85 -16.69
N ASP A 126 4.41 11.80 -16.76
CA ASP A 126 5.15 11.79 -18.01
C ASP A 126 5.65 10.39 -18.36
N LEU A 127 5.54 10.06 -19.63
CA LEU A 127 6.13 8.90 -20.25
C LEU A 127 6.94 9.33 -21.48
N TRP A 128 8.14 8.79 -21.60
CA TRP A 128 9.00 8.95 -22.76
C TRP A 128 9.17 7.63 -23.45
N LEU A 129 8.89 7.60 -24.75
CA LEU A 129 9.10 6.43 -25.60
C LEU A 129 10.18 6.78 -26.62
N LEU A 130 11.24 5.98 -26.64
CA LEU A 130 12.42 6.17 -27.48
C LEU A 130 12.63 4.95 -28.37
N CYS A 131 12.94 5.20 -29.63
CA CYS A 131 13.41 4.19 -30.57
C CYS A 131 14.76 4.66 -31.09
N SER A 132 15.81 3.86 -30.87
CA SER A 132 17.14 4.09 -31.40
C SER A 132 17.58 2.92 -32.27
N GLY A 133 18.25 3.23 -33.36
CA GLY A 133 18.81 2.22 -34.25
C GLY A 133 19.58 2.85 -35.38
N GLY A 134 20.16 2.03 -36.26
CA GLY A 134 20.89 2.52 -37.43
C GLY A 134 20.03 3.30 -38.45
N ARG A 135 20.32 3.13 -39.76
CA ARG A 135 19.78 3.97 -40.84
C ARG A 135 18.25 3.92 -41.06
N ASN A 136 17.49 3.11 -40.31
CA ASN A 136 16.06 2.86 -40.53
C ASN A 136 15.09 3.63 -39.61
N ILE A 137 15.57 4.46 -38.67
CA ILE A 137 14.70 5.25 -37.76
C ILE A 137 14.26 6.56 -38.43
N GLY A 138 13.39 6.42 -39.44
CA GLY A 138 12.95 7.52 -40.31
C GLY A 138 11.59 8.14 -39.94
N SER A 139 10.94 8.75 -40.92
CA SER A 139 9.61 9.37 -40.79
C SER A 139 8.50 8.37 -40.48
N ALA A 140 8.64 7.10 -40.90
CA ALA A 140 7.69 6.03 -40.58
C ALA A 140 7.63 5.77 -39.06
N THR A 141 8.78 5.74 -38.38
CA THR A 141 8.85 5.65 -36.91
C THR A 141 8.22 6.86 -36.26
N SER A 142 8.49 8.06 -36.77
CA SER A 142 7.84 9.28 -36.26
C SER A 142 6.32 9.21 -36.38
N ALA A 143 5.80 8.80 -37.54
CA ALA A 143 4.36 8.67 -37.76
C ALA A 143 3.73 7.63 -36.82
N LEU A 144 4.41 6.49 -36.60
CA LEU A 144 3.96 5.47 -35.66
C LEU A 144 3.94 5.98 -34.22
N LEU A 145 4.99 6.67 -33.76
CA LEU A 145 5.04 7.25 -32.41
C LEU A 145 3.94 8.29 -32.21
N THR A 146 3.68 9.14 -33.22
CA THR A 146 2.56 10.09 -33.19
C THR A 146 1.21 9.37 -33.11
N ALA A 147 1.02 8.29 -33.87
CA ALA A 147 -0.21 7.49 -33.83
C ALA A 147 -0.39 6.77 -32.48
N LEU A 148 0.69 6.35 -31.84
CA LEU A 148 0.66 5.70 -30.52
C LEU A 148 0.42 6.68 -29.37
N ALA A 149 0.73 7.96 -29.52
CA ALA A 149 0.62 8.98 -28.48
C ALA A 149 -0.72 8.96 -27.69
N PRO A 150 -1.91 9.00 -28.34
CA PRO A 150 -3.18 8.95 -27.61
C PRO A 150 -3.38 7.62 -26.87
N HIS A 151 -2.89 6.51 -27.41
CA HIS A 151 -3.00 5.20 -26.77
C HIS A 151 -2.06 5.06 -25.58
N LEU A 152 -0.86 5.65 -25.66
CA LEU A 152 0.08 5.76 -24.55
C LEU A 152 -0.51 6.62 -23.42
N GLN A 153 -1.21 7.72 -23.73
CA GLN A 153 -1.93 8.50 -22.72
C GLN A 153 -2.98 7.66 -21.99
N ILE A 154 -3.77 6.87 -22.73
CA ILE A 154 -4.80 6.01 -22.14
C ILE A 154 -4.18 4.91 -21.27
N ALA A 155 -3.13 4.24 -21.76
CA ALA A 155 -2.44 3.20 -21.00
C ALA A 155 -1.80 3.77 -19.73
N LEU A 156 -1.13 4.93 -19.83
CA LEU A 156 -0.51 5.61 -18.69
C LEU A 156 -1.57 6.06 -17.68
N ARG A 157 -2.71 6.59 -18.13
CA ARG A 157 -3.85 6.96 -17.28
C ARG A 157 -4.40 5.77 -16.52
N SER A 158 -4.56 4.66 -17.23
CA SER A 158 -5.12 3.43 -16.66
C SER A 158 -4.17 2.82 -15.63
N HIS A 159 -2.86 2.82 -15.92
CA HIS A 159 -1.83 2.41 -14.97
C HIS A 159 -1.77 3.35 -13.76
N ALA A 160 -1.77 4.67 -13.97
CA ALA A 160 -1.77 5.67 -12.92
C ALA A 160 -3.00 5.57 -12.00
N ALA A 161 -4.18 5.36 -12.57
CA ALA A 161 -5.41 5.15 -11.81
C ALA A 161 -5.32 3.86 -10.99
N LEU A 162 -4.82 2.77 -11.58
CA LEU A 162 -4.65 1.49 -10.89
C LEU A 162 -3.61 1.59 -9.76
N GLU A 163 -2.47 2.23 -10.00
CA GLU A 163 -1.44 2.45 -8.99
C GLU A 163 -1.90 3.44 -7.92
N ARG A 164 -2.67 4.48 -8.26
CA ARG A 164 -3.27 5.37 -7.26
C ARG A 164 -4.29 4.65 -6.38
N GLU A 165 -5.10 3.76 -6.94
CA GLU A 165 -6.01 2.92 -6.15
C GLU A 165 -5.23 1.90 -5.30
N ARG A 166 -4.17 1.27 -5.84
CA ARG A 166 -3.27 0.40 -5.06
C ARG A 166 -2.55 1.15 -3.95
N PHE A 167 -2.09 2.37 -4.21
CA PHE A 167 -1.40 3.24 -3.27
C PHE A 167 -2.36 3.78 -2.21
N ARG A 168 -3.61 4.13 -2.56
CA ARG A 168 -4.67 4.43 -1.59
C ARG A 168 -4.95 3.21 -0.72
N SER A 169 -4.96 2.00 -1.27
CA SER A 169 -5.06 0.76 -0.49
C SER A 169 -3.82 0.51 0.39
N THR A 170 -2.62 0.88 -0.06
CA THR A 170 -1.34 0.63 0.65
C THR A 170 -1.03 1.67 1.75
N ILE A 171 -1.30 2.96 1.52
CA ILE A 171 -1.22 4.00 2.57
C ILE A 171 -2.26 3.72 3.66
N THR A 172 -3.45 3.26 3.28
CA THR A 172 -4.44 2.78 4.25
C THR A 172 -3.87 1.56 4.99
N GLY A 173 -3.20 0.60 4.33
CA GLY A 173 -2.56 -0.53 5.00
C GLY A 173 -1.51 -0.15 6.06
N GLN A 174 -0.50 0.65 5.69
CA GLN A 174 0.64 0.94 6.59
C GLN A 174 0.32 1.89 7.74
N ALA A 175 -0.61 2.83 7.56
CA ALA A 175 -1.10 3.68 8.65
C ALA A 175 -1.96 2.89 9.64
N PHE A 176 -2.75 1.93 9.16
CA PHE A 176 -3.58 1.06 9.99
C PHE A 176 -2.76 0.01 10.74
N ASP A 177 -1.66 -0.49 10.15
CA ASP A 177 -0.73 -1.38 10.84
C ASP A 177 -0.09 -0.73 12.06
N ARG A 178 0.29 0.55 11.97
CA ARG A 178 0.82 1.32 13.11
C ARG A 178 -0.25 1.62 14.17
N LEU A 179 -1.50 1.78 13.75
CA LEU A 179 -2.65 2.01 14.64
C LEU A 179 -3.26 0.71 15.19
N LYS A 180 -2.72 -0.46 14.82
CA LYS A 180 -3.25 -1.79 15.15
C LYS A 180 -4.74 -1.96 14.80
N MET A 181 -5.20 -1.27 13.75
CA MET A 181 -6.57 -1.35 13.23
C MET A 181 -6.58 -2.22 11.96
N GLY A 182 -7.61 -3.05 11.79
CA GLY A 182 -7.85 -3.83 10.57
C GLY A 182 -9.08 -3.31 9.83
N TRP A 183 -9.15 -3.55 8.52
CA TRP A 183 -10.40 -3.32 7.77
C TRP A 183 -10.66 -4.43 6.76
N LEU A 184 -11.94 -4.69 6.50
CA LEU A 184 -12.38 -5.64 5.47
C LEU A 184 -13.62 -5.12 4.74
N SER A 185 -13.89 -5.66 3.55
CA SER A 185 -15.12 -5.41 2.79
C SER A 185 -16.01 -6.65 2.78
N LEU A 186 -17.33 -6.44 2.83
CA LEU A 186 -18.32 -7.52 2.84
C LEU A 186 -19.31 -7.42 1.67
N ASP A 187 -19.70 -8.57 1.13
CA ASP A 187 -20.88 -8.70 0.26
C ASP A 187 -22.20 -8.75 1.06
N ALA A 188 -23.34 -8.79 0.35
CA ALA A 188 -24.67 -8.86 0.98
C ALA A 188 -24.94 -10.14 1.80
N GLY A 189 -24.12 -11.18 1.63
CA GLY A 189 -24.12 -12.42 2.40
C GLY A 189 -23.14 -12.43 3.58
N CYS A 190 -22.47 -11.29 3.85
CA CYS A 190 -21.38 -11.17 4.82
C CYS A 190 -20.14 -11.99 4.47
N HIS A 191 -19.89 -12.29 3.20
CA HIS A 191 -18.62 -12.86 2.77
C HIS A 191 -17.57 -11.76 2.60
N ILE A 192 -16.36 -12.04 3.06
CA ILE A 192 -15.20 -11.18 2.96
C ILE A 192 -14.76 -11.14 1.48
N ILE A 193 -14.63 -9.94 0.92
CA ILE A 193 -14.13 -9.71 -0.44
C ILE A 193 -12.65 -9.32 -0.36
N ASP A 194 -12.35 -8.25 0.37
CA ASP A 194 -11.00 -7.75 0.62
C ASP A 194 -10.77 -7.56 2.13
N ALA A 195 -9.51 -7.62 2.56
CA ALA A 195 -9.10 -7.44 3.95
C ALA A 195 -7.66 -6.92 4.04
N THR A 196 -7.30 -6.26 5.14
CA THR A 196 -5.91 -5.96 5.49
C THR A 196 -5.14 -7.21 5.90
N ASP A 197 -3.84 -7.27 5.61
CA ASP A 197 -2.97 -8.40 5.96
C ASP A 197 -2.91 -8.66 7.48
N ASN A 198 -3.10 -7.62 8.30
CA ASN A 198 -3.11 -7.73 9.76
C ASN A 198 -4.39 -8.39 10.35
N LEU A 199 -5.44 -8.61 9.55
CA LEU A 199 -6.67 -9.28 10.00
C LEU A 199 -6.47 -10.78 10.22
N ASP A 200 -5.52 -11.41 9.52
CA ASP A 200 -5.25 -12.83 9.74
C ASP A 200 -4.74 -13.09 11.16
N GLN A 201 -3.97 -12.15 11.75
CA GLN A 201 -3.59 -12.20 13.16
C GLN A 201 -4.81 -12.05 14.07
N LEU A 202 -5.76 -11.18 13.72
CA LEU A 202 -7.01 -10.98 14.47
C LEU A 202 -7.91 -12.23 14.42
N PHE A 203 -7.95 -12.95 13.30
CA PHE A 203 -8.66 -14.22 13.17
C PHE A 203 -7.95 -15.37 13.91
N GLN A 204 -6.62 -15.35 13.98
CA GLN A 204 -5.83 -16.35 14.73
C GLN A 204 -6.07 -16.29 16.25
N TRP A 205 -6.48 -15.14 16.80
CA TRP A 205 -6.82 -15.00 18.23
C TRP A 205 -8.20 -15.57 18.62
N GLY A 206 -8.96 -16.06 17.63
CA GLY A 206 -9.88 -17.18 17.76
C GLY A 206 -11.17 -17.03 18.58
N SER A 207 -11.34 -15.97 19.39
CA SER A 207 -12.47 -15.91 20.33
C SER A 207 -13.57 -14.91 19.98
N VAL A 208 -13.29 -13.87 19.19
CA VAL A 208 -14.24 -12.76 19.01
C VAL A 208 -14.79 -12.65 17.58
N LEU A 209 -13.95 -12.91 16.59
CA LEU A 209 -14.29 -12.97 15.16
C LEU A 209 -13.57 -14.14 14.51
N ARG A 210 -14.25 -14.79 13.57
CA ARG A 210 -13.66 -15.87 12.77
C ARG A 210 -14.08 -15.79 11.31
N ARG A 211 -13.24 -16.34 10.46
CA ARG A 211 -13.56 -16.64 9.06
C ARG A 211 -14.28 -17.99 9.01
N GLY A 212 -15.58 -17.95 8.70
CA GLY A 212 -16.43 -19.11 8.57
C GLY A 212 -16.32 -19.77 7.19
N ARG A 213 -17.20 -20.75 6.92
CA ARG A 213 -17.26 -21.40 5.60
C ARG A 213 -17.58 -20.38 4.50
N TYR A 214 -16.95 -20.54 3.34
CA TYR A 214 -17.09 -19.65 2.18
C TYR A 214 -16.68 -18.19 2.45
N ASP A 215 -15.74 -17.97 3.38
CA ASP A 215 -15.23 -16.66 3.75
C ASP A 215 -16.26 -15.74 4.41
N ARG A 216 -17.31 -16.29 5.02
CA ARG A 216 -18.26 -15.50 5.81
C ARG A 216 -17.58 -14.96 7.08
N LEU A 217 -17.71 -13.66 7.34
CA LEU A 217 -17.33 -13.10 8.64
C LEU A 217 -18.32 -13.56 9.72
N VAL A 218 -17.81 -14.14 10.81
CA VAL A 218 -18.64 -14.66 11.90
C VAL A 218 -18.17 -14.09 13.23
N PRO A 219 -18.91 -13.14 13.84
CA PRO A 219 -18.76 -12.78 15.24
C PRO A 219 -19.03 -13.98 16.15
N ALA A 220 -18.30 -14.09 17.26
CA ALA A 220 -18.51 -15.15 18.23
C ALA A 220 -19.86 -15.05 18.94
N SER A 221 -20.37 -13.83 19.12
CA SER A 221 -21.69 -13.58 19.69
C SER A 221 -22.80 -13.76 18.64
N PRO A 222 -23.77 -14.68 18.83
CA PRO A 222 -24.88 -14.88 17.90
C PRO A 222 -25.83 -13.68 17.78
N SER A 223 -25.88 -12.79 18.78
CA SER A 223 -26.66 -11.55 18.68
C SER A 223 -25.98 -10.54 17.76
N ILE A 224 -24.65 -10.42 17.85
CA ILE A 224 -23.85 -9.55 16.98
C ILE A 224 -23.88 -10.09 15.53
N ASP A 225 -23.76 -11.40 15.34
CA ASP A 225 -23.83 -12.01 14.00
C ASP A 225 -25.17 -11.72 13.29
N ARG A 226 -26.29 -11.84 14.02
CA ARG A 226 -27.63 -11.48 13.50
C ARG A 226 -27.76 -9.99 13.18
N ALA A 227 -27.26 -9.13 14.07
CA ALA A 227 -27.32 -7.69 13.88
C ALA A 227 -26.45 -7.24 12.69
N LEU A 228 -25.23 -7.76 12.57
CA LEU A 228 -24.35 -7.56 11.42
C LEU A 228 -25.02 -7.99 10.12
N THR A 229 -25.60 -9.19 10.09
CA THR A 229 -26.28 -9.72 8.90
C THR A 229 -27.45 -8.82 8.48
N SER A 230 -28.25 -8.35 9.44
CA SER A 230 -29.36 -7.43 9.16
C SER A 230 -28.86 -6.08 8.64
N LEU A 231 -27.79 -5.55 9.22
CA LEU A 231 -27.21 -4.27 8.85
C LEU A 231 -26.63 -4.30 7.44
N VAL A 232 -25.81 -5.30 7.12
CA VAL A 232 -25.20 -5.48 5.79
C VAL A 232 -26.27 -5.65 4.71
N LYS A 233 -27.35 -6.40 5.00
CA LYS A 233 -28.52 -6.48 4.11
C LYS A 233 -29.19 -5.13 3.91
N SER A 234 -29.30 -4.31 4.95
CA SER A 234 -29.88 -2.97 4.83
C SER A 234 -29.04 -2.06 3.95
N PHE A 235 -27.70 -2.16 3.99
CA PHE A 235 -26.78 -1.39 3.15
C PHE A 235 -26.89 -1.77 1.67
N ALA A 236 -27.24 -3.02 1.37
CA ALA A 236 -27.50 -3.45 -0.01
C ALA A 236 -28.74 -2.75 -0.62
N VAL A 237 -29.73 -2.38 0.21
CA VAL A 237 -30.98 -1.73 -0.21
C VAL A 237 -30.88 -0.21 -0.09
N ASN A 238 -30.23 0.31 0.96
CA ASN A 238 -30.10 1.73 1.26
C ASN A 238 -28.64 2.08 1.57
N ARG A 239 -27.96 2.71 0.61
CA ARG A 239 -26.53 3.06 0.71
C ARG A 239 -26.24 4.31 1.54
N ASP A 240 -27.29 5.05 1.92
CA ASP A 240 -27.22 6.21 2.83
C ASP A 240 -27.54 5.84 4.29
N ALA A 241 -27.67 4.55 4.57
CA ALA A 241 -27.88 4.06 5.92
C ALA A 241 -26.70 4.42 6.84
N ARG A 242 -27.00 4.71 8.11
CA ARG A 242 -25.98 5.17 9.05
C ARG A 242 -25.00 4.04 9.41
N PRO A 243 -23.70 4.34 9.54
CA PRO A 243 -22.74 3.45 10.17
C PRO A 243 -23.20 2.96 11.54
N GLN A 244 -22.82 1.73 11.90
CA GLN A 244 -23.14 1.15 13.21
C GLN A 244 -21.91 0.49 13.83
N ALA A 245 -21.66 0.78 15.11
CA ALA A 245 -20.58 0.22 15.90
C ALA A 245 -21.07 -0.96 16.77
N PHE A 246 -20.16 -1.89 17.03
CA PHE A 246 -20.36 -3.07 17.86
C PHE A 246 -19.18 -3.21 18.81
N ASN A 247 -19.46 -3.39 20.10
CA ASN A 247 -18.46 -3.87 21.03
C ASN A 247 -18.41 -5.40 20.93
N LEU A 248 -17.30 -5.93 20.45
CA LEU A 248 -17.11 -7.36 20.21
C LEU A 248 -16.59 -8.07 21.45
N SER A 249 -15.69 -7.40 22.19
CA SER A 249 -15.16 -7.87 23.46
C SER A 249 -14.75 -6.69 24.34
N LYS A 250 -14.83 -6.88 25.67
CA LYS A 250 -14.35 -5.91 26.66
C LYS A 250 -12.97 -6.26 27.21
N ASP A 251 -12.56 -7.52 27.11
CA ASP A 251 -11.20 -7.97 27.43
C ASP A 251 -10.79 -9.16 26.54
N PRO A 252 -9.83 -8.98 25.61
CA PRO A 252 -9.30 -7.68 25.18
C PRO A 252 -10.42 -6.76 24.66
N TRP A 253 -10.25 -5.44 24.77
CA TRP A 253 -11.21 -4.49 24.20
C TRP A 253 -11.13 -4.54 22.67
N VAL A 254 -12.19 -4.99 22.02
CA VAL A 254 -12.28 -5.09 20.56
C VAL A 254 -13.62 -4.51 20.11
N GLU A 255 -13.56 -3.61 19.14
CA GLU A 255 -14.72 -2.94 18.55
C GLU A 255 -14.70 -3.06 17.03
N MET A 256 -15.89 -2.99 16.47
CA MET A 256 -16.13 -3.07 15.04
C MET A 256 -17.08 -1.96 14.61
N LEU A 257 -16.69 -1.18 13.61
CA LEU A 257 -17.54 -0.19 12.96
C LEU A 257 -17.87 -0.67 11.55
N VAL A 258 -19.15 -0.79 11.24
CA VAL A 258 -19.64 -1.22 9.92
C VAL A 258 -20.23 0.00 9.22
N THR A 259 -19.73 0.32 8.04
CA THR A 259 -20.16 1.46 7.22
C THR A 259 -20.67 0.98 5.86
N PRO A 260 -21.65 1.68 5.24
CA PRO A 260 -22.09 1.35 3.89
C PRO A 260 -20.98 1.62 2.88
N HIS A 261 -20.84 0.74 1.88
CA HIS A 261 -19.90 0.95 0.79
C HIS A 261 -20.50 1.92 -0.25
N GLN A 262 -19.88 3.09 -0.42
CA GLN A 262 -20.41 4.16 -1.27
C GLN A 262 -19.90 4.13 -2.72
N SER A 263 -18.97 3.24 -3.07
CA SER A 263 -18.44 3.19 -4.44
C SER A 263 -19.38 2.44 -5.40
N LEU A 264 -19.53 2.99 -6.61
CA LEU A 264 -20.38 2.47 -7.69
C LEU A 264 -19.60 1.61 -8.70
N THR A 265 -18.27 1.55 -8.59
CA THR A 265 -17.39 0.87 -9.53
C THR A 265 -16.65 -0.27 -8.85
N PHE A 266 -17.14 -1.50 -9.08
CA PHE A 266 -16.47 -2.73 -8.66
C PHE A 266 -16.39 -3.69 -9.86
N ALA A 267 -15.19 -4.18 -10.16
CA ALA A 267 -14.91 -5.08 -11.28
C ALA A 267 -14.56 -6.49 -10.78
N GLY A 268 -15.51 -7.13 -10.08
CA GLY A 268 -15.36 -8.51 -9.57
C GLY A 268 -16.70 -9.22 -9.42
N SER A 269 -16.67 -10.54 -9.19
CA SER A 269 -17.86 -11.40 -9.19
C SER A 269 -18.84 -11.18 -8.01
N ARG A 270 -18.43 -10.48 -6.95
CA ARG A 270 -19.25 -10.21 -5.75
C ARG A 270 -19.18 -8.73 -5.39
N MET A 271 -20.32 -8.04 -5.36
CA MET A 271 -20.36 -6.61 -5.09
C MET A 271 -20.21 -6.32 -3.58
N PRO A 272 -19.24 -5.48 -3.15
CA PRO A 272 -19.15 -5.05 -1.77
C PRO A 272 -20.30 -4.10 -1.44
N VAL A 273 -20.92 -4.32 -0.28
CA VAL A 273 -22.03 -3.48 0.23
C VAL A 273 -21.67 -2.82 1.57
N ALA A 274 -20.64 -3.31 2.26
CA ALA A 274 -20.17 -2.75 3.52
C ALA A 274 -18.64 -2.72 3.61
N ILE A 275 -18.12 -1.75 4.35
CA ILE A 275 -16.75 -1.73 4.87
C ILE A 275 -16.82 -1.90 6.38
N VAL A 276 -15.95 -2.74 6.93
CA VAL A 276 -15.85 -3.03 8.34
C VAL A 276 -14.48 -2.60 8.83
N TYR A 277 -14.44 -1.70 9.80
CA TYR A 277 -13.23 -1.33 10.52
C TYR A 277 -13.21 -2.05 11.86
N ILE A 278 -12.06 -2.59 12.25
CA ILE A 278 -11.87 -3.32 13.48
C ILE A 278 -10.71 -2.69 14.23
N SER A 279 -10.95 -2.33 15.47
CA SER A 279 -9.95 -1.76 16.36
C SER A 279 -10.00 -2.50 17.67
N GLY A 280 -8.85 -2.82 18.24
CA GLY A 280 -8.83 -3.45 19.54
C GLY A 280 -7.44 -3.66 20.10
N ASP A 281 -7.40 -3.89 21.40
CA ASP A 281 -6.20 -4.38 22.05
C ASP A 281 -5.98 -5.85 21.67
N ARG A 282 -4.71 -6.22 21.53
CA ARG A 282 -4.30 -7.57 21.13
C ARG A 282 -4.15 -8.50 22.33
N ARG A 283 -4.16 -7.95 23.56
CA ARG A 283 -3.86 -8.70 24.78
C ARG A 283 -5.01 -8.62 25.78
N SER A 284 -5.34 -9.77 26.35
CA SER A 284 -6.25 -9.84 27.49
C SER A 284 -5.59 -9.29 28.76
N GLN A 285 -6.37 -9.08 29.81
CA GLN A 285 -5.84 -8.77 31.14
C GLN A 285 -4.88 -9.88 31.62
N ALA A 286 -5.17 -11.14 31.33
CA ALA A 286 -4.36 -12.28 31.72
C ALA A 286 -2.98 -12.22 31.04
N ASP A 287 -2.93 -11.99 29.73
CA ASP A 287 -1.66 -11.91 28.98
C ASP A 287 -0.76 -10.79 29.53
N ARG A 288 -1.35 -9.64 29.89
CA ARG A 288 -0.59 -8.52 30.48
C ARG A 288 -0.10 -8.84 31.89
N CYS A 289 -0.86 -9.61 32.67
CA CYS A 289 -0.41 -10.08 33.97
C CYS A 289 0.78 -11.04 33.84
N ASP A 290 0.75 -11.96 32.87
CA ASP A 290 1.84 -12.89 32.62
C ASP A 290 3.12 -12.15 32.20
N GLN A 291 3.00 -11.09 31.40
CA GLN A 291 4.16 -10.27 31.09
C GLN A 291 4.71 -9.48 32.28
N LEU A 292 3.86 -9.04 33.20
CA LEU A 292 4.31 -8.43 34.46
C LEU A 292 5.05 -9.44 35.35
N VAL A 293 4.65 -10.72 35.30
CA VAL A 293 5.39 -11.82 35.95
C VAL A 293 6.78 -11.95 35.33
N ASP A 294 6.87 -12.03 34.00
CA ASP A 294 8.14 -12.22 33.30
C ASP A 294 9.09 -11.02 33.43
N LEU A 295 8.58 -9.80 33.32
CA LEU A 295 9.40 -8.58 33.27
C LEU A 295 9.95 -8.17 34.64
N PHE A 296 9.21 -8.46 35.72
CA PHE A 296 9.49 -7.97 37.06
C PHE A 296 9.61 -9.08 38.13
N GLY A 297 9.47 -10.35 37.74
CA GLY A 297 9.50 -11.48 38.69
C GLY A 297 8.37 -11.44 39.73
N LEU A 298 7.21 -10.91 39.34
CA LEU A 298 6.03 -10.86 40.22
C LEU A 298 5.41 -12.25 40.35
N LEU A 299 4.74 -12.53 41.47
CA LEU A 299 3.81 -13.66 41.52
C LEU A 299 2.52 -13.33 40.73
N PRO A 300 1.76 -14.32 40.24
CA PRO A 300 0.51 -14.07 39.51
C PRO A 300 -0.51 -13.22 40.29
N SER A 301 -0.59 -13.38 41.61
CA SER A 301 -1.42 -12.52 42.48
C SER A 301 -0.90 -11.09 42.61
N GLU A 302 0.43 -10.91 42.59
CA GLU A 302 1.08 -9.59 42.62
C GLU A 302 0.90 -8.87 41.28
N ALA A 303 1.03 -9.59 40.15
CA ALA A 303 0.80 -9.04 38.81
C ALA A 303 -0.64 -8.57 38.62
N ARG A 304 -1.64 -9.34 39.07
CA ARG A 304 -3.06 -8.93 39.05
C ARG A 304 -3.30 -7.65 39.84
N LEU A 305 -2.71 -7.54 41.03
CA LEU A 305 -2.81 -6.31 41.84
C LEU A 305 -2.06 -5.14 41.19
N ALA A 306 -0.87 -5.36 40.63
CA ALA A 306 -0.10 -4.33 39.95
C ALA A 306 -0.86 -3.78 38.73
N TRP A 307 -1.46 -4.66 37.92
CA TRP A 307 -2.32 -4.26 36.80
C TRP A 307 -3.53 -3.45 37.29
N MET A 308 -4.24 -3.90 38.32
CA MET A 308 -5.39 -3.16 38.86
C MET A 308 -4.99 -1.79 39.44
N LEU A 309 -3.86 -1.71 40.14
CA LEU A 309 -3.32 -0.44 40.65
C LEU A 309 -3.00 0.53 39.52
N ALA A 310 -2.58 0.05 38.34
CA ALA A 310 -2.35 0.92 37.19
C ALA A 310 -3.63 1.55 36.61
N HIS A 311 -4.81 0.99 36.92
CA HIS A 311 -6.12 1.40 36.36
C HIS A 311 -7.04 2.04 37.39
N THR A 312 -6.61 2.21 38.64
CA THR A 312 -7.41 2.74 39.75
C THR A 312 -6.70 3.92 40.40
N THR A 313 -7.44 4.76 41.10
CA THR A 313 -6.90 5.95 41.77
C THR A 313 -6.34 5.64 43.16
N SER A 314 -6.71 4.50 43.75
CA SER A 314 -6.25 4.14 45.11
C SER A 314 -6.06 2.63 45.33
N ILE A 315 -5.27 2.29 46.34
CA ILE A 315 -5.05 0.89 46.79
C ILE A 315 -6.35 0.27 47.31
N SER A 316 -7.26 1.07 47.88
CA SER A 316 -8.55 0.57 48.39
C SER A 316 -9.44 0.11 47.24
N GLU A 317 -9.55 0.91 46.18
CA GLU A 317 -10.33 0.57 44.99
C GLU A 317 -9.79 -0.70 44.31
N ALA A 318 -8.47 -0.83 44.20
CA ALA A 318 -7.85 -2.04 43.67
C ALA A 318 -8.08 -3.27 44.56
N ALA A 319 -8.11 -3.10 45.88
CA ALA A 319 -8.41 -4.17 46.81
C ALA A 319 -9.86 -4.66 46.66
N ASP A 320 -10.80 -3.72 46.60
CA ASP A 320 -12.23 -3.99 46.43
C ASP A 320 -12.50 -4.71 45.10
N ALA A 321 -11.88 -4.25 44.01
CA ALA A 321 -12.00 -4.86 42.68
C ALA A 321 -11.47 -6.30 42.61
N LEU A 322 -10.52 -6.66 43.48
CA LEU A 322 -9.90 -7.99 43.53
C LEU A 322 -10.42 -8.86 44.69
N GLY A 323 -11.37 -8.37 45.47
CA GLY A 323 -11.90 -9.08 46.65
C GLY A 323 -10.86 -9.29 47.76
N LEU A 324 -9.88 -8.38 47.88
CA LEU A 324 -8.83 -8.41 48.90
C LEU A 324 -9.13 -7.43 50.03
N THR A 325 -8.60 -7.70 51.23
CA THR A 325 -8.59 -6.67 52.28
C THR A 325 -7.59 -5.57 51.93
N VAL A 326 -7.90 -4.33 52.30
CA VAL A 326 -7.01 -3.17 52.09
C VAL A 326 -5.62 -3.41 52.68
N GLU A 327 -5.53 -4.10 53.83
CA GLU A 327 -4.27 -4.45 54.47
C GLU A 327 -3.45 -5.45 53.66
N THR A 328 -4.09 -6.47 53.07
CA THR A 328 -3.42 -7.43 52.18
C THR A 328 -2.92 -6.75 50.92
N ALA A 329 -3.74 -5.87 50.32
CA ALA A 329 -3.35 -5.10 49.15
C ALA A 329 -2.18 -4.15 49.43
N ARG A 330 -2.12 -3.52 50.63
CA ARG A 330 -0.96 -2.72 51.08
C ARG A 330 0.30 -3.56 51.26
N ASN A 331 0.18 -4.78 51.76
CA ASN A 331 1.33 -5.67 51.92
C ASN A 331 1.87 -6.15 50.56
N TYR A 332 0.99 -6.49 49.62
CA TYR A 332 1.39 -6.88 48.27
C TYR A 332 1.95 -5.68 47.49
N SER A 333 1.38 -4.48 47.63
CA SER A 333 1.90 -3.28 46.95
C SER A 333 3.33 -2.93 47.36
N LYS A 334 3.71 -3.11 48.64
CA LYS A 334 5.11 -2.97 49.09
C LYS A 334 6.06 -3.93 48.36
N LYS A 335 5.65 -5.20 48.20
CA LYS A 335 6.46 -6.19 47.47
C LYS A 335 6.55 -5.87 45.99
N ILE A 336 5.44 -5.44 45.39
CA ILE A 336 5.40 -4.99 43.99
C ILE A 336 6.36 -3.82 43.79
N TYR A 337 6.29 -2.77 44.62
CA TYR A 337 7.18 -1.62 44.55
C TYR A 337 8.66 -2.01 44.68
N ALA A 338 8.99 -2.91 45.60
CA ALA A 338 10.35 -3.41 45.76
C ALA A 338 10.85 -4.16 44.52
N LYS A 339 9.99 -4.96 43.86
CA LYS A 339 10.34 -5.75 42.67
C LYS A 339 10.35 -4.94 41.38
N THR A 340 9.47 -3.94 41.24
CA THR A 340 9.40 -3.09 40.05
C THR A 340 10.32 -1.86 40.14
N GLY A 341 10.87 -1.57 41.32
CA GLY A 341 11.69 -0.39 41.58
C GLY A 341 10.89 0.91 41.75
N ALA A 342 9.56 0.83 41.82
CA ALA A 342 8.70 2.00 42.01
C ALA A 342 8.79 2.53 43.46
N ARG A 343 8.80 3.86 43.63
CA ARG A 343 8.78 4.51 44.96
C ARG A 343 7.37 4.81 45.46
N GLY A 344 6.34 4.54 44.65
CA GLY A 344 4.94 4.73 45.00
C GLY A 344 3.99 4.47 43.83
N HIS A 345 2.69 4.70 44.07
CA HIS A 345 1.62 4.38 43.11
C HIS A 345 1.82 5.08 41.76
N ALA A 346 2.07 6.40 41.74
CA ALA A 346 2.24 7.16 40.50
C ALA A 346 3.44 6.69 39.67
N GLU A 347 4.53 6.29 40.34
CA GLU A 347 5.70 5.76 39.65
C GLU A 347 5.46 4.34 39.13
N LEU A 348 4.71 3.51 39.87
CA LEU A 348 4.28 2.20 39.40
C LEU A 348 3.40 2.32 38.14
N VAL A 349 2.40 3.22 38.15
CA VAL A 349 1.55 3.52 36.98
C VAL A 349 2.42 3.90 35.79
N ARG A 350 3.37 4.81 35.98
CA ARG A 350 4.31 5.22 34.92
C ARG A 350 5.14 4.03 34.42
N ILE A 351 5.72 3.23 35.30
CA ILE A 351 6.54 2.07 34.91
C ILE A 351 5.71 1.07 34.11
N ILE A 352 4.50 0.74 34.56
CA ILE A 352 3.63 -0.21 33.86
C ILE A 352 3.21 0.35 32.48
N LEU A 353 2.78 1.62 32.42
CA LEU A 353 2.28 2.24 31.18
C LEU A 353 3.38 2.70 30.20
N THR A 354 4.64 2.83 30.65
CA THR A 354 5.77 3.23 29.79
C THR A 354 6.71 2.07 29.48
N SER A 355 6.57 0.93 30.16
CA SER A 355 7.27 -0.30 29.81
C SER A 355 6.80 -0.82 28.44
N VAL A 356 7.60 -1.68 27.80
CA VAL A 356 7.35 -2.27 26.46
C VAL A 356 5.96 -2.98 26.36
N LEU A 357 5.30 -3.21 27.49
CA LEU A 357 3.90 -3.65 27.61
C LEU A 357 2.90 -2.73 26.88
N ALA A 358 3.18 -1.43 26.76
CA ALA A 358 2.28 -0.47 26.11
C ALA A 358 2.44 -0.40 24.58
N ILE A 359 3.59 -0.85 24.04
CA ILE A 359 3.93 -0.71 22.61
C ILE A 359 3.66 -2.01 21.84
N SER A 360 3.64 -3.16 22.50
CA SER A 360 3.63 -4.47 21.82
C SER A 360 2.24 -5.05 21.61
#